data_AF-A0A293M6Z8-F1
#
_entry.id   AF-A0A293M6Z8-F1
#
_cell.length_a   1.000
_cell.length_b   1.000
_cell.length_c   1.000
_cell.angle_alpha   90.00
_cell.angle_beta   90.00
_cell.angle_gamma   90.00
#
_symmetry.space_group_name_H-M   'P 1'
#
loop_
_entity.id
_entity.type
_entity.pdbx_description
1 polymer ?
#
loop_
_entity_poly.entity_id
_entity_poly.type
_entity_poly.pdbx_seq_one_letter_code
_entity_poly.pdbx_strand_id
1 'polypeptide(L)'
;MSKSSTGSRHLPTVSLLTEDSVRGILNFALDGKHDFGLGLITYANEQVVNWVTTLADSFRVADDMGKLRFQFSFFHRPLFSWKGSYVVTRAGAERKVSFDHGPDGSIAEDCFFSMVAYREGYTFDFIPGEMWEKSPFSFWDFLQQRKRWLQGISLVVHSRAIPFRNKLFLGMALYAWATIPLSTSNIIMAALFPIPCPAVINFLCAFVGAMNIYMYIFGVIKSFSLYRLGPVRFLLCMMGALSTIPFNIIIENVAVLWGFFGNKHRFYVVMKQLKKPVTV
;
A
#
# COMPACT_ATOMS: atom_id res chain seq x y z
N MET A 1 -37.33 -14.56 -10.01
CA MET A 1 -37.02 -13.37 -9.18
C MET A 1 -35.50 -13.31 -9.01
N SER A 2 -34.80 -12.73 -9.99
CA SER A 2 -33.33 -12.67 -10.02
C SER A 2 -32.86 -11.42 -9.29
N LYS A 3 -32.17 -11.58 -8.15
CA LYS A 3 -31.50 -10.46 -7.46
C LYS A 3 -30.16 -10.24 -8.15
N SER A 4 -30.07 -9.22 -9.00
CA SER A 4 -28.80 -8.70 -9.49
C SER A 4 -28.07 -8.00 -8.33
N SER A 5 -27.02 -8.64 -7.82
CA SER A 5 -26.07 -8.00 -6.92
C SER A 5 -25.14 -7.10 -7.75
N THR A 6 -25.53 -5.85 -7.94
CA THR A 6 -24.65 -4.81 -8.48
C THR A 6 -23.54 -4.55 -7.46
N GLY A 7 -22.30 -4.95 -7.76
CA GLY A 7 -21.12 -4.54 -6.99
C GLY A 7 -20.70 -3.12 -7.36
N SER A 8 -20.42 -2.28 -6.38
CA SER A 8 -19.80 -0.96 -6.57
C SER A 8 -18.28 -1.14 -6.66
N ARG A 9 -17.66 -0.51 -7.65
CA ARG A 9 -16.19 -0.52 -7.85
C ARG A 9 -15.66 0.88 -7.59
N HIS A 10 -14.77 1.01 -6.61
CA HIS A 10 -13.99 2.22 -6.40
C HIS A 10 -12.67 2.08 -7.17
N LEU A 11 -12.58 2.70 -8.34
CA LEU A 11 -11.37 2.73 -9.16
C LEU A 11 -10.76 4.14 -9.07
N PRO A 12 -9.50 4.29 -8.65
CA PRO A 12 -8.77 5.51 -8.92
C PRO A 12 -8.74 5.75 -10.43
N THR A 13 -8.83 7.01 -10.87
CA THR A 13 -8.91 7.45 -12.28
C THR A 13 -7.69 7.04 -13.15
N VAL A 14 -6.75 6.27 -12.59
CA VAL A 14 -5.44 5.92 -13.17
C VAL A 14 -5.19 4.40 -13.14
N SER A 15 -6.19 3.62 -12.72
CA SER A 15 -6.12 2.16 -12.63
C SER A 15 -6.70 1.51 -13.89
N LEU A 16 -5.97 0.53 -14.42
CA LEU A 16 -6.37 -0.24 -15.60
C LEU A 16 -6.73 -1.66 -15.22
N LEU A 17 -7.92 -2.06 -15.65
CA LEU A 17 -8.42 -3.42 -15.46
C LEU A 17 -7.72 -4.36 -16.46
N THR A 18 -7.15 -5.43 -15.95
CA THR A 18 -6.66 -6.55 -16.75
C THR A 18 -7.74 -7.61 -16.88
N GLU A 19 -7.61 -8.52 -17.85
CA GLU A 19 -8.52 -9.65 -17.98
C GLU A 19 -8.55 -10.51 -16.71
N ASP A 20 -7.38 -10.77 -16.11
CA ASP A 20 -7.28 -11.52 -14.85
C ASP A 20 -7.97 -10.79 -13.70
N SER A 21 -7.88 -9.45 -13.66
CA SER A 21 -8.58 -8.69 -12.64
C SER A 21 -10.10 -8.81 -12.76
N VAL A 22 -10.63 -8.83 -13.99
CA VAL A 22 -12.07 -9.00 -14.26
C VAL A 22 -12.51 -10.41 -13.87
N ARG A 23 -11.76 -11.45 -14.25
CA ARG A 23 -12.03 -12.83 -13.84
C ARG A 23 -12.01 -12.97 -12.31
N GLY A 24 -11.04 -12.33 -11.65
CA GLY A 24 -10.96 -12.26 -10.20
C GLY A 24 -12.18 -11.65 -9.55
N ILE A 25 -12.61 -10.49 -10.05
CA ILE A 25 -13.81 -9.78 -9.58
C ILE A 25 -15.05 -10.66 -9.74
N LEU A 26 -15.20 -11.32 -10.89
CA LEU A 26 -16.32 -12.22 -11.16
C LEU A 26 -16.31 -13.42 -10.21
N ASN A 27 -15.17 -14.07 -10.02
CA ASN A 27 -15.04 -15.20 -9.10
C ASN A 27 -15.37 -14.79 -7.66
N PHE A 28 -14.87 -13.65 -7.21
CA PHE A 28 -15.19 -13.11 -5.88
C PHE A 28 -16.70 -12.83 -5.73
N ALA A 29 -17.30 -12.18 -6.73
CA ALA A 29 -18.73 -11.85 -6.71
C ALA A 29 -19.62 -13.10 -6.75
N LEU A 30 -19.22 -14.14 -7.48
CA LEU A 30 -19.94 -15.40 -7.60
C LEU A 30 -19.78 -16.28 -6.36
N ASP A 31 -18.60 -16.31 -5.74
CA ASP A 31 -18.38 -17.09 -4.51
C ASP A 31 -19.19 -16.52 -3.34
N GLY A 32 -19.24 -15.19 -3.22
CA GLY A 32 -20.17 -14.49 -2.31
C GLY A 32 -20.00 -14.79 -0.83
N LYS A 33 -18.89 -15.43 -0.42
CA LYS A 33 -18.58 -15.79 0.98
C LYS A 33 -18.16 -14.59 1.83
N HIS A 34 -17.55 -13.59 1.21
CA HIS A 34 -17.00 -12.42 1.86
C HIS A 34 -17.56 -11.14 1.23
N ASP A 35 -17.71 -10.08 2.04
CA ASP A 35 -18.36 -8.84 1.59
C ASP A 35 -17.39 -7.84 0.97
N PHE A 36 -16.11 -7.94 1.33
CA PHE A 36 -15.06 -7.02 0.90
C PHE A 36 -13.86 -7.79 0.36
N GLY A 37 -13.37 -7.38 -0.80
CA GLY A 37 -12.25 -8.00 -1.48
C GLY A 37 -11.18 -6.99 -1.83
N LEU A 38 -9.91 -7.39 -1.68
CA LEU A 38 -8.76 -6.60 -2.11
C LEU A 38 -7.85 -7.42 -3.02
N GLY A 39 -7.49 -6.89 -4.19
CA GLY A 39 -6.60 -7.57 -5.14
C GLY A 39 -5.18 -6.99 -5.23
N LEU A 40 -4.31 -7.63 -6.03
CA LEU A 40 -2.91 -7.24 -6.25
C LEU A 40 -2.78 -6.05 -7.22
N ILE A 41 -1.90 -5.09 -6.92
CA ILE A 41 -1.58 -4.00 -7.85
C ILE A 41 -0.12 -4.06 -8.28
N THR A 42 0.11 -3.83 -9.55
CA THR A 42 1.44 -3.76 -10.16
C THR A 42 1.62 -2.43 -10.90
N TYR A 43 2.84 -1.89 -10.88
CA TYR A 43 3.11 -0.50 -11.29
C TYR A 43 3.84 -0.32 -12.62
N ALA A 44 4.32 -1.41 -13.21
CA ALA A 44 5.32 -1.38 -14.28
C ALA A 44 4.85 -1.93 -15.63
N ASN A 45 3.55 -2.12 -15.81
CA ASN A 45 3.01 -2.80 -16.98
C ASN A 45 2.77 -1.88 -18.20
N GLU A 46 2.69 -0.57 -17.97
CA GLU A 46 2.60 0.47 -19.00
C GLU A 46 3.89 1.27 -19.15
N GLN A 47 3.88 2.33 -19.97
CA GLN A 47 4.98 3.27 -20.09
C GLN A 47 5.36 3.86 -18.71
N VAL A 48 6.55 3.49 -18.25
CA VAL A 48 7.13 4.00 -17.01
C VAL A 48 7.58 5.44 -17.23
N VAL A 49 6.91 6.38 -16.55
CA VAL A 49 7.22 7.81 -16.62
C VAL A 49 8.44 8.14 -15.75
N ASN A 50 8.47 7.62 -14.53
CA ASN A 50 9.58 7.80 -13.60
C ASN A 50 10.02 6.44 -13.05
N TRP A 51 11.22 6.02 -13.45
CA TRP A 51 11.78 4.72 -13.08
C TRP A 51 12.12 4.63 -11.59
N VAL A 52 12.57 5.72 -10.97
CA VAL A 52 12.96 5.71 -9.56
C VAL A 52 11.75 5.50 -8.66
N THR A 53 10.65 6.22 -8.90
CA THR A 53 9.41 6.05 -8.10
C THR A 53 8.76 4.70 -8.36
N THR A 54 8.76 4.22 -9.61
CA THR A 54 8.21 2.90 -9.97
C THR A 54 8.98 1.75 -9.32
N LEU A 55 10.32 1.83 -9.32
CA LEU A 55 11.16 0.85 -8.62
C LEU A 55 11.01 0.95 -7.10
N ALA A 56 10.85 2.16 -6.56
CA ALA A 56 10.56 2.34 -5.13
C ALA A 56 9.21 1.72 -4.72
N ASP A 57 8.17 1.85 -5.56
CA ASP A 57 6.85 1.26 -5.33
C ASP A 57 6.79 -0.26 -5.57
N SER A 58 7.84 -0.86 -6.17
CA SER A 58 7.90 -2.31 -6.38
C SER A 58 7.86 -3.07 -5.05
N PHE A 59 8.38 -2.48 -3.97
CA PHE A 59 8.25 -3.01 -2.61
C PHE A 59 6.79 -3.31 -2.22
N ARG A 60 5.84 -2.48 -2.69
CA ARG A 60 4.41 -2.63 -2.38
C ARG A 60 3.80 -3.88 -3.01
N VAL A 61 4.34 -4.35 -4.13
CA VAL A 61 3.91 -5.59 -4.78
C VAL A 61 4.23 -6.80 -3.89
N ALA A 62 5.38 -6.79 -3.23
CA ALA A 62 5.74 -7.81 -2.25
C ALA A 62 4.87 -7.72 -0.98
N ASP A 63 4.56 -6.51 -0.51
CA ASP A 63 3.67 -6.31 0.64
C ASP A 63 2.24 -6.83 0.38
N ASP A 64 1.71 -6.56 -0.83
CA ASP A 64 0.41 -7.06 -1.29
C ASP A 64 0.39 -8.60 -1.33
N MET A 65 1.40 -9.21 -1.96
CA MET A 65 1.49 -10.67 -2.14
C MET A 65 1.82 -11.43 -0.86
N GLY A 66 2.50 -10.79 0.09
CA GLY A 66 2.88 -11.37 1.37
C GLY A 66 1.87 -11.02 2.46
N LYS A 67 2.08 -9.87 3.10
CA LYS A 67 1.33 -9.44 4.29
C LYS A 67 -0.17 -9.30 4.03
N LEU A 68 -0.56 -8.62 2.94
CA LEU A 68 -1.98 -8.37 2.68
C LEU A 68 -2.72 -9.63 2.22
N ARG A 69 -2.12 -10.42 1.33
CA ARG A 69 -2.70 -11.70 0.93
C ARG A 69 -2.85 -12.64 2.12
N PHE A 70 -1.83 -12.76 2.98
CA PHE A 70 -1.91 -13.61 4.16
C PHE A 70 -3.00 -13.16 5.14
N GLN A 71 -3.11 -11.86 5.44
CA GLN A 71 -4.14 -11.39 6.38
C GLN A 71 -5.56 -11.67 5.87
N PHE A 72 -5.80 -11.56 4.56
CA PHE A 72 -7.13 -11.75 4.00
C PHE A 72 -7.46 -13.21 3.76
N SER A 73 -6.50 -14.03 3.31
CA SER A 73 -6.75 -15.46 3.07
C SER A 73 -6.83 -16.28 4.37
N PHE A 74 -6.17 -15.86 5.45
CA PHE A 74 -6.15 -16.64 6.70
C PHE A 74 -7.05 -16.05 7.80
N PHE A 75 -6.99 -14.74 8.03
CA PHE A 75 -7.78 -14.10 9.09
C PHE A 75 -9.09 -13.51 8.60
N HIS A 76 -9.23 -13.28 7.29
CA HIS A 76 -10.37 -12.60 6.67
C HIS A 76 -10.67 -11.22 7.28
N ARG A 77 -9.63 -10.49 7.70
CA ARG A 77 -9.71 -9.23 8.46
C ARG A 77 -8.62 -8.23 8.03
N PRO A 78 -8.90 -6.92 8.07
CA PRO A 78 -7.94 -5.89 7.65
C PRO A 78 -7.01 -5.51 8.81
N LEU A 79 -6.16 -6.44 9.26
CA LEU A 79 -5.37 -6.27 10.48
C LEU A 79 -4.26 -5.22 10.35
N PHE A 80 -3.49 -5.26 9.26
CA PHE A 80 -2.29 -4.44 9.10
C PHE A 80 -2.49 -3.23 8.21
N SER A 81 -3.29 -3.36 7.15
CA SER A 81 -3.58 -2.28 6.22
C SER A 81 -4.75 -2.62 5.29
N TRP A 82 -5.35 -1.59 4.74
CA TRP A 82 -6.33 -1.63 3.65
C TRP A 82 -6.00 -0.50 2.68
N LYS A 83 -5.99 -0.81 1.37
CA LYS A 83 -5.73 0.17 0.31
C LYS A 83 -7.02 0.42 -0.48
N GLY A 84 -7.21 1.62 -1.00
CA GLY A 84 -8.38 1.98 -1.81
C GLY A 84 -8.38 1.49 -3.25
N SER A 85 -7.23 1.03 -3.74
CA SER A 85 -7.11 0.56 -5.13
C SER A 85 -7.36 -0.94 -5.22
N TYR A 86 -8.02 -1.37 -6.29
CA TYR A 86 -8.45 -2.76 -6.54
C TYR A 86 -9.31 -3.34 -5.40
N VAL A 87 -10.33 -2.58 -5.00
CA VAL A 87 -11.32 -3.00 -4.02
C VAL A 87 -12.59 -3.44 -4.73
N VAL A 88 -13.16 -4.56 -4.28
CA VAL A 88 -14.51 -4.99 -4.62
C VAL A 88 -15.33 -5.07 -3.35
N THR A 89 -16.49 -4.44 -3.35
CA THR A 89 -17.40 -4.45 -2.23
C THR A 89 -18.74 -5.00 -2.70
N ARG A 90 -19.42 -5.72 -1.80
CA ARG A 90 -20.84 -6.02 -1.99
C ARG A 90 -21.63 -4.75 -1.73
N ALA A 91 -22.38 -4.26 -2.72
CA ALA A 91 -23.05 -2.95 -2.59
C ALA A 91 -24.00 -2.82 -1.39
N GLY A 92 -24.61 -3.93 -0.95
CA GLY A 92 -25.42 -3.92 0.28
C GLY A 92 -24.60 -3.64 1.53
N ALA A 93 -23.41 -4.25 1.64
CA ALA A 93 -22.48 -4.02 2.75
C ALA A 93 -21.84 -2.63 2.65
N GLU A 94 -21.42 -2.21 1.45
CA GLU A 94 -20.89 -0.86 1.23
C GLU A 94 -21.91 0.21 1.62
N ARG A 95 -23.17 0.11 1.18
CA ARG A 95 -24.21 1.09 1.50
C ARG A 95 -24.46 1.17 3.02
N LYS A 96 -24.32 0.05 3.73
CA LYS A 96 -24.52 0.02 5.18
C LYS A 96 -23.36 0.66 5.95
N VAL A 97 -22.12 0.39 5.53
CA VAL A 97 -20.92 0.94 6.17
C VAL A 97 -20.74 2.42 5.78
N SER A 98 -20.92 2.74 4.50
CA SER A 98 -20.66 4.04 3.86
C SER A 98 -19.19 4.47 3.92
N PHE A 99 -18.70 5.14 2.87
CA PHE A 99 -17.38 5.78 2.89
C PHE A 99 -17.41 7.17 3.58
N ASP A 100 -18.60 7.75 3.76
CA ASP A 100 -18.76 9.04 4.42
C ASP A 100 -18.77 8.88 5.95
N HIS A 101 -17.58 9.06 6.54
CA HIS A 101 -17.36 9.03 7.98
C HIS A 101 -16.95 10.40 8.55
N GLY A 102 -17.22 11.48 7.82
CA GLY A 102 -16.88 12.84 8.23
C GLY A 102 -15.40 13.21 8.06
N PRO A 103 -14.98 14.36 8.62
CA PRO A 103 -13.69 14.98 8.31
C PRO A 103 -12.47 14.17 8.78
N ASP A 104 -12.59 13.42 9.88
CA ASP A 104 -11.51 12.56 10.38
C ASP A 104 -11.30 11.31 9.51
N GLY A 105 -12.33 10.86 8.80
CA GLY A 105 -12.26 9.75 7.85
C GLY A 105 -11.77 10.16 6.46
N SER A 106 -11.91 11.43 6.08
CA SER A 106 -11.71 11.90 4.70
C SER A 106 -10.28 11.74 4.15
N ILE A 107 -9.25 11.66 5.00
CA ILE A 107 -7.87 11.57 4.50
C ILE A 107 -7.46 10.14 4.14
N ALA A 108 -7.95 9.17 4.90
CA ALA A 108 -7.78 7.74 4.66
C ALA A 108 -9.13 7.05 4.69
N GLU A 109 -10.01 7.50 3.79
CA GLU A 109 -11.39 7.02 3.67
C GLU A 109 -11.43 5.49 3.57
N ASP A 110 -10.55 4.90 2.76
CA ASP A 110 -10.45 3.46 2.57
C ASP A 110 -10.11 2.72 3.88
N CYS A 111 -9.12 3.24 4.61
CA CYS A 111 -8.64 2.62 5.83
C CYS A 111 -9.69 2.75 6.94
N PHE A 112 -10.32 3.92 7.06
CA PHE A 112 -11.39 4.14 8.02
C PHE A 112 -12.60 3.24 7.71
N PHE A 113 -13.03 3.19 6.45
CA PHE A 113 -14.08 2.31 5.96
C PHE A 113 -13.81 0.85 6.34
N SER A 114 -12.61 0.34 6.06
CA SER A 114 -12.26 -1.05 6.36
C SER A 114 -12.32 -1.37 7.86
N MET A 115 -11.94 -0.41 8.71
CA MET A 115 -11.96 -0.59 10.16
C MET A 115 -13.37 -0.53 10.73
N VAL A 116 -14.25 0.31 10.17
CA VAL A 116 -15.67 0.33 10.51
C VAL A 116 -16.33 -0.97 10.05
N ALA A 117 -16.09 -1.40 8.80
CA ALA A 117 -16.58 -2.69 8.30
C ALA A 117 -16.13 -3.86 9.19
N TYR A 118 -14.87 -3.87 9.63
CA TYR A 118 -14.37 -4.88 10.56
C TYR A 118 -15.04 -4.80 11.94
N ARG A 119 -15.33 -3.59 12.44
CA ARG A 119 -16.09 -3.39 13.69
C ARG A 119 -17.51 -3.95 13.59
N GLU A 120 -18.17 -3.76 12.46
CA GLU A 120 -19.53 -4.26 12.18
C GLU A 120 -19.56 -5.79 11.94
N GLY A 121 -18.41 -6.47 11.98
CA GLY A 121 -18.30 -7.93 11.86
C GLY A 121 -18.22 -8.45 10.43
N TYR A 122 -18.02 -7.57 9.44
CA TYR A 122 -17.82 -8.00 8.06
C TYR A 122 -16.47 -8.69 7.85
N THR A 123 -16.44 -9.57 6.86
CA THR A 123 -15.25 -10.35 6.51
C THR A 123 -14.67 -9.92 5.16
N PHE A 124 -13.37 -10.17 5.03
CA PHE A 124 -12.56 -9.71 3.90
C PHE A 124 -11.86 -10.88 3.22
N ASP A 125 -11.57 -10.74 1.93
CA ASP A 125 -10.78 -11.74 1.20
C ASP A 125 -9.83 -11.12 0.18
N PHE A 126 -8.89 -11.92 -0.28
CA PHE A 126 -7.95 -11.54 -1.33
C PHE A 126 -8.49 -11.94 -2.71
N ILE A 127 -8.61 -10.97 -3.61
CA ILE A 127 -9.09 -11.21 -4.96
C ILE A 127 -7.93 -11.69 -5.83
N PRO A 128 -8.04 -12.88 -6.47
CA PRO A 128 -7.03 -13.33 -7.41
C PRO A 128 -7.03 -12.45 -8.68
N GLY A 129 -5.86 -12.22 -9.27
CA GLY A 129 -5.71 -11.34 -10.42
C GLY A 129 -4.91 -10.09 -10.07
N GLU A 130 -4.36 -9.44 -11.08
CA GLU A 130 -3.56 -8.22 -10.93
C GLU A 130 -4.19 -7.05 -11.65
N MET A 131 -4.24 -5.90 -11.02
CA MET A 131 -4.65 -4.64 -11.65
C MET A 131 -3.42 -3.76 -11.87
N TRP A 132 -3.41 -2.99 -12.95
CA TRP A 132 -2.28 -2.12 -13.27
C TRP A 132 -2.56 -0.70 -12.78
N GLU A 133 -1.59 -0.10 -12.10
CA GLU A 133 -1.66 1.30 -11.64
C GLU A 133 -0.36 2.03 -12.00
N LYS A 134 -0.37 3.36 -12.03
CA LYS A 134 0.84 4.17 -12.22
C LYS A 134 1.41 4.64 -10.88
N SER A 135 2.72 4.54 -10.71
CA SER A 135 3.44 5.20 -9.61
C SER A 135 3.41 6.74 -9.81
N PRO A 136 3.56 7.56 -8.75
CA PRO A 136 3.69 9.00 -8.88
C PRO A 136 4.79 9.42 -9.87
N PHE A 137 4.53 10.46 -10.66
CA PHE A 137 5.45 10.91 -11.71
C PHE A 137 6.58 11.80 -11.18
N SER A 138 6.38 12.46 -10.03
CA SER A 138 7.37 13.31 -9.39
C SER A 138 7.73 12.83 -7.98
N PHE A 139 8.93 13.18 -7.51
CA PHE A 139 9.36 12.89 -6.13
C PHE A 139 8.54 13.64 -5.10
N TRP A 140 8.08 14.85 -5.44
CA TRP A 140 7.21 15.65 -4.58
C TRP A 140 5.86 15.00 -4.37
N ASP A 141 5.25 14.47 -5.44
CA ASP A 141 4.00 13.71 -5.36
C ASP A 141 4.16 12.43 -4.55
N PHE A 142 5.30 11.74 -4.75
CA PHE A 142 5.64 10.54 -3.99
C PHE A 142 5.75 10.83 -2.49
N LEU A 143 6.48 11.88 -2.10
CA LEU A 143 6.59 12.33 -0.71
C LEU A 143 5.23 12.71 -0.10
N GLN A 144 4.42 13.48 -0.83
CA GLN A 144 3.08 13.87 -0.37
C GLN A 144 2.15 12.67 -0.17
N GLN A 145 2.25 11.66 -1.03
CA GLN A 145 1.47 10.42 -0.89
C GLN A 145 1.82 9.68 0.41
N ARG A 146 3.12 9.52 0.72
CA ARG A 146 3.58 8.88 1.96
C ARG A 146 3.15 9.66 3.20
N LYS A 147 3.30 10.98 3.17
CA LYS A 147 2.80 11.87 4.23
C LYS A 147 1.29 11.68 4.46
N ARG A 148 0.49 11.67 3.38
CA ARG A 148 -0.98 11.49 3.45
C ARG A 148 -1.33 10.17 4.12
N TRP A 149 -0.68 9.08 3.73
CA TRP A 149 -0.93 7.76 4.31
C TRP A 149 -0.61 7.72 5.79
N LEU A 150 0.54 8.25 6.21
CA LEU A 150 0.90 8.28 7.63
C LEU A 150 -0.11 9.10 8.46
N GLN A 151 -0.46 10.30 7.99
CA GLN A 151 -1.44 11.15 8.66
C GLN A 151 -2.82 10.50 8.72
N GLY A 152 -3.27 9.90 7.61
CA GLY A 152 -4.55 9.22 7.54
C GLY A 152 -4.65 8.00 8.46
N ILE A 153 -3.64 7.13 8.47
CA ILE A 153 -3.60 5.97 9.39
C ILE A 153 -3.53 6.46 10.84
N SER A 154 -2.78 7.53 11.12
CA SER A 154 -2.73 8.14 12.46
C SER A 154 -4.10 8.61 12.93
N LEU A 155 -4.90 9.25 12.08
CA LEU A 155 -6.27 9.67 12.41
C LEU A 155 -7.18 8.45 12.70
N VAL A 156 -7.08 7.39 11.89
CA VAL A 156 -7.85 6.15 12.10
C VAL A 156 -7.50 5.50 13.43
N VAL A 157 -6.20 5.37 13.75
CA VAL A 157 -5.72 4.76 15.00
C VAL A 157 -6.14 5.57 16.24
N HIS A 158 -6.20 6.90 16.14
CA HIS A 158 -6.60 7.77 17.25
C HIS A 158 -8.11 8.05 17.33
N SER A 159 -8.89 7.66 16.32
CA SER A 159 -10.33 7.85 16.32
C SER A 159 -11.02 7.07 17.45
N ARG A 160 -11.96 7.72 18.13
CA ARG A 160 -12.82 7.11 19.17
C ARG A 160 -13.93 6.24 18.58
N ALA A 161 -14.23 6.40 17.29
CA ALA A 161 -15.29 5.64 16.63
C ALA A 161 -14.95 4.15 16.50
N ILE A 162 -13.66 3.80 16.47
CA ILE A 162 -13.19 2.43 16.24
C ILE A 162 -12.61 1.86 17.56
N PRO A 163 -13.10 0.70 18.03
CA PRO A 163 -12.59 0.04 19.23
C PRO A 163 -11.10 -0.28 19.13
N PHE A 164 -10.39 -0.20 20.27
CA PHE A 164 -8.95 -0.44 20.34
C PHE A 164 -8.52 -1.82 19.80
N ARG A 165 -9.33 -2.86 20.04
CA ARG A 165 -9.04 -4.24 19.58
C ARG A 165 -8.92 -4.35 18.07
N ASN A 166 -9.73 -3.60 17.32
CA ASN A 166 -9.75 -3.64 15.86
C ASN A 166 -8.55 -2.92 15.25
N LYS A 167 -8.07 -1.88 15.93
CA LYS A 167 -6.95 -1.03 15.47
C LYS A 167 -5.60 -1.36 16.09
N LEU A 168 -5.49 -2.39 16.93
CA LEU A 168 -4.23 -2.76 17.61
C LEU A 168 -3.11 -3.07 16.61
N PHE A 169 -3.36 -3.96 15.64
CA PHE A 169 -2.37 -4.34 14.63
C PHE A 169 -2.04 -3.19 13.67
N LEU A 170 -3.05 -2.41 13.26
CA LEU A 170 -2.85 -1.19 12.47
C LEU A 170 -1.99 -0.17 13.24
N GLY A 171 -2.24 -0.02 14.54
CA GLY A 171 -1.45 0.85 15.43
C GLY A 171 0.01 0.40 15.52
N MET A 172 0.26 -0.91 15.69
CA MET A 172 1.63 -1.45 15.66
C MET A 172 2.33 -1.16 14.34
N ALA A 173 1.64 -1.35 13.21
CA ALA A 173 2.18 -1.04 11.88
C ALA A 173 2.48 0.46 11.72
N LEU A 174 1.57 1.33 12.19
CA LEU A 174 1.75 2.78 12.17
C LEU A 174 2.97 3.20 13.00
N TYR A 175 3.09 2.73 14.24
CA TYR A 175 4.19 3.13 15.12
C TYR A 175 5.53 2.56 14.66
N ALA A 176 5.55 1.34 14.12
CA ALA A 176 6.72 0.80 13.45
C ALA A 176 7.19 1.72 12.31
N TRP A 177 6.26 2.20 11.47
CA TRP A 177 6.58 3.16 10.40
C TRP A 177 6.99 4.54 10.94
N ALA A 178 6.30 5.04 11.96
CA ALA A 178 6.59 6.34 12.57
C ALA A 178 7.96 6.40 13.26
N THR A 179 8.50 5.25 13.68
CA THR A 179 9.84 5.15 14.30
C THR A 179 10.98 4.99 13.29
N ILE A 180 10.72 4.97 11.97
CA ILE A 180 11.78 4.88 10.95
C ILE A 180 12.88 5.96 11.12
N PRO A 181 12.57 7.24 11.44
CA PRO A 181 13.61 8.24 11.71
C PRO A 181 14.57 7.83 12.84
N LEU A 182 14.04 7.26 13.92
CA LEU A 182 14.86 6.79 15.04
C LEU A 182 15.73 5.59 14.63
N SER A 183 15.13 4.61 13.94
CA SER A 183 15.83 3.42 13.47
C SER A 183 16.92 3.75 12.45
N THR A 184 16.69 4.72 11.57
CA THR A 184 17.67 5.15 10.55
C THR A 184 18.79 5.99 11.17
N SER A 185 18.48 6.88 12.13
CA SER A 185 19.50 7.55 12.92
C SER A 185 20.37 6.57 13.70
N ASN A 186 19.80 5.46 14.20
CA ASN A 186 20.57 4.42 14.89
C ASN A 186 21.64 3.78 13.98
N ILE A 187 21.38 3.61 12.68
CA ILE A 187 22.37 3.08 11.72
C ILE A 187 23.58 4.04 11.63
N ILE A 188 23.31 5.35 11.56
CA ILE A 188 24.37 6.37 11.50
C ILE A 188 25.12 6.45 12.82
N MET A 189 24.41 6.46 13.95
CA MET A 189 25.01 6.52 15.28
C MET A 189 25.85 5.28 15.59
N ALA A 190 25.40 4.08 15.20
CA ALA A 190 26.16 2.85 15.38
C ALA A 190 27.46 2.83 14.56
N ALA A 191 27.48 3.50 13.39
CA ALA A 191 28.70 3.65 12.59
C ALA A 191 29.70 4.64 13.21
N LEU A 192 29.21 5.73 13.84
CA LEU A 192 30.04 6.74 14.50
C LEU A 192 30.51 6.32 15.90
N PHE A 193 29.65 5.61 16.64
CA PHE A 193 29.85 5.18 18.01
C PHE A 193 29.49 3.68 18.12
N PRO A 194 30.44 2.77 17.85
CA PRO A 194 30.18 1.34 17.91
C PRO A 194 29.98 0.89 19.36
N ILE A 195 28.72 0.77 19.77
CA ILE A 195 28.32 0.21 21.06
C ILE A 195 28.09 -1.30 20.88
N PRO A 196 28.61 -2.17 21.77
CA PRO A 196 28.34 -3.59 21.69
C PRO A 196 26.84 -3.87 21.84
N CYS A 197 26.23 -4.36 20.77
CA CYS A 197 24.82 -4.73 20.74
C CYS A 197 24.67 -6.25 20.95
N PRO A 198 23.71 -6.72 21.77
CA PRO A 198 23.43 -8.15 21.93
C PRO A 198 23.21 -8.86 20.59
N ALA A 199 23.76 -10.06 20.44
CA ALA A 199 23.71 -10.82 19.18
C ALA A 199 22.29 -11.05 18.66
N VAL A 200 21.31 -11.24 19.57
CA VAL A 200 19.89 -11.41 19.22
C VAL A 200 19.34 -10.17 18.53
N ILE A 201 19.66 -8.97 19.04
CA ILE A 201 19.17 -7.71 18.46
C ILE A 201 19.83 -7.51 17.09
N ASN A 202 21.13 -7.78 16.96
CA ASN A 202 21.82 -7.72 15.67
C ASN A 202 21.20 -8.68 14.65
N PHE A 203 20.88 -9.91 15.05
CA PHE A 203 20.21 -10.89 14.19
C PHE A 203 18.83 -10.38 13.74
N LEU A 204 18.01 -9.85 14.66
CA LEU A 204 16.69 -9.31 14.32
C LEU A 204 16.79 -8.12 13.36
N CYS A 205 17.72 -7.19 13.59
CA CYS A 205 17.96 -6.06 12.70
C CYS A 205 18.43 -6.53 11.32
N ALA A 206 19.36 -7.47 11.26
CA ALA A 206 19.85 -8.05 10.01
C ALA A 206 18.73 -8.78 9.26
N PHE A 207 17.88 -9.53 9.96
CA PHE A 207 16.73 -10.21 9.39
C PHE A 207 15.73 -9.22 8.79
N VAL A 208 15.38 -8.14 9.51
CA VAL A 208 14.49 -7.08 8.98
C VAL A 208 15.11 -6.43 7.74
N GLY A 209 16.41 -6.14 7.76
CA GLY A 209 17.12 -5.60 6.59
C GLY A 209 17.09 -6.55 5.40
N ALA A 210 17.37 -7.84 5.62
CA ALA A 210 17.33 -8.87 4.59
C ALA A 210 15.91 -9.03 4.00
N MET A 211 14.88 -9.01 4.84
CA MET A 211 13.49 -9.06 4.39
C MET A 211 13.11 -7.84 3.54
N ASN A 212 13.59 -6.64 3.89
CA ASN A 212 13.36 -5.45 3.07
C ASN A 212 14.01 -5.60 1.69
N ILE A 213 15.28 -6.03 1.62
CA ILE A 213 15.98 -6.28 0.36
C ILE A 213 15.23 -7.33 -0.48
N TYR A 214 14.81 -8.43 0.15
CA TYR A 214 14.00 -9.46 -0.49
C TYR A 214 12.71 -8.89 -1.10
N MET A 215 11.98 -8.03 -0.37
CA MET A 215 10.74 -7.42 -0.86
C MET A 215 10.95 -6.56 -2.11
N TYR A 216 12.07 -5.82 -2.19
CA TYR A 216 12.42 -5.08 -3.41
C TYR A 216 12.70 -6.01 -4.59
N ILE A 217 13.51 -7.04 -4.38
CA ILE A 217 13.87 -8.02 -5.43
C ILE A 217 12.61 -8.75 -5.92
N PHE A 218 11.81 -9.29 -4.99
CA PHE A 218 10.56 -9.99 -5.33
C PHE A 218 9.58 -9.07 -6.04
N GLY A 219 9.45 -7.82 -5.59
CA GLY A 219 8.62 -6.80 -6.22
C GLY A 219 8.99 -6.55 -7.68
N VAL A 220 10.29 -6.46 -7.98
CA VAL A 220 10.79 -6.32 -9.37
C VAL A 220 10.52 -7.59 -10.18
N ILE A 221 10.83 -8.78 -9.65
CA ILE A 221 10.58 -10.07 -10.33
C ILE A 221 9.10 -10.18 -10.72
N LYS A 222 8.19 -9.79 -9.82
CA LYS A 222 6.76 -9.90 -10.09
C LYS A 222 6.23 -8.80 -11.00
N SER A 223 6.78 -7.59 -10.92
CA SER A 223 6.34 -6.45 -11.73
C SER A 223 6.87 -6.47 -13.16
N PHE A 224 8.07 -7.03 -13.36
CA PHE A 224 8.77 -7.04 -14.63
C PHE A 224 9.00 -8.48 -15.08
N SER A 225 8.31 -8.90 -16.15
CA SER A 225 8.55 -10.23 -16.74
C SER A 225 9.91 -10.29 -17.43
N LEU A 226 10.73 -11.28 -17.07
CA LEU A 226 12.01 -11.62 -17.72
C LEU A 226 11.87 -11.73 -19.25
N TYR A 227 10.78 -12.35 -19.72
CA TYR A 227 10.49 -12.53 -21.14
C TYR A 227 10.27 -11.21 -21.88
N ARG A 228 9.75 -10.18 -21.20
CA ARG A 228 9.38 -8.90 -21.81
C ARG A 228 10.57 -7.95 -21.96
N LEU A 229 11.53 -8.02 -21.04
CA LEU A 229 12.65 -7.06 -20.96
C LEU A 229 13.98 -7.66 -21.39
N GLY A 230 14.11 -8.98 -21.39
CA GLY A 230 15.38 -9.66 -21.57
C GLY A 230 16.24 -9.62 -20.29
N PRO A 231 17.21 -10.54 -20.15
CA PRO A 231 17.93 -10.77 -18.90
C PRO A 231 18.77 -9.57 -18.45
N VAL A 232 19.39 -8.83 -19.38
CA VAL A 232 20.26 -7.69 -19.05
C VAL A 232 19.45 -6.52 -18.48
N ARG A 233 18.34 -6.15 -19.13
CA ARG A 233 17.47 -5.06 -18.64
C ARG A 233 16.80 -5.44 -17.33
N PHE A 234 16.46 -6.70 -17.16
CA PHE A 234 15.93 -7.21 -15.90
C PHE A 234 16.95 -7.07 -14.76
N LEU A 235 18.21 -7.46 -14.99
CA LEU A 235 19.28 -7.29 -14.00
C LEU A 235 19.50 -5.80 -13.66
N LEU A 236 19.49 -4.92 -14.66
CA LEU A 236 19.57 -3.48 -14.45
C LEU A 236 18.40 -2.94 -13.61
N CYS A 237 17.17 -3.43 -13.83
CA CYS A 237 16.01 -3.04 -13.01
C CYS A 237 16.17 -3.50 -11.56
N MET A 238 16.68 -4.72 -11.34
CA MET A 238 16.93 -5.24 -10.00
C MET A 238 18.02 -4.43 -9.27
N MET A 239 19.14 -4.15 -9.92
CA MET A 239 20.19 -3.27 -9.36
C MET A 239 19.68 -1.84 -9.14
N GLY A 240 18.84 -1.35 -10.04
CA GLY A 240 18.15 -0.07 -9.91
C GLY A 240 17.27 -0.02 -8.66
N ALA A 241 16.44 -1.05 -8.43
CA ALA A 241 15.59 -1.13 -7.25
C ALA A 241 16.38 -1.21 -5.94
N LEU A 242 17.53 -1.90 -5.92
CA LEU A 242 18.40 -1.90 -4.75
C LEU A 242 19.02 -0.53 -4.52
N SER A 243 19.41 0.16 -5.60
CA SER A 243 19.94 1.52 -5.55
C SER A 243 18.89 2.57 -5.12
N THR A 244 17.58 2.29 -5.26
CA THR A 244 16.54 3.19 -4.77
C THR A 244 16.23 3.02 -3.27
N ILE A 245 16.79 2.02 -2.58
CA ILE A 245 16.56 1.81 -1.13
C ILE A 245 17.00 3.04 -0.31
N PRO A 246 18.22 3.59 -0.45
CA PRO A 246 18.63 4.77 0.31
C PRO A 246 17.75 5.99 -0.01
N PHE A 247 17.38 6.16 -1.27
CA PHE A 247 16.45 7.22 -1.69
C PHE A 247 15.09 7.08 -0.98
N ASN A 248 14.53 5.86 -0.95
CA ASN A 248 13.25 5.62 -0.29
C ASN A 248 13.34 5.86 1.22
N ILE A 249 14.44 5.47 1.87
CA ILE A 249 14.69 5.76 3.29
C ILE A 249 14.68 7.26 3.57
N ILE A 250 15.35 8.06 2.73
CA ILE A 250 15.35 9.54 2.88
C ILE A 250 13.94 10.10 2.72
N ILE A 251 13.21 9.70 1.68
CA ILE A 251 11.85 10.18 1.45
C ILE A 251 10.91 9.78 2.59
N GLU A 252 10.96 8.54 3.06
CA GLU A 252 10.13 8.05 4.17
C GLU A 252 10.45 8.82 5.45
N ASN A 253 11.72 9.11 5.75
CA ASN A 253 12.10 9.94 6.89
C ASN A 253 11.53 11.36 6.81
N VAL A 254 11.67 12.02 5.65
CA VAL A 254 11.11 13.35 5.42
C VAL A 254 9.58 13.31 5.51
N ALA A 255 8.93 12.27 4.97
CA ALA A 255 7.49 12.09 5.02
C ALA A 255 6.98 11.94 6.45
N VAL A 256 7.69 11.17 7.28
CA VAL A 256 7.34 10.95 8.69
C VAL A 256 7.50 12.21 9.51
N LEU A 257 8.66 12.87 9.43
CA LEU A 257 8.89 14.13 10.14
C LEU A 257 7.86 15.18 9.70
N TRP A 258 7.64 15.33 8.39
CA TRP A 258 6.66 16.28 7.88
C TRP A 258 5.21 15.88 8.22
N GLY A 259 4.90 14.59 8.30
CA GLY A 259 3.58 14.10 8.73
C GLY A 259 3.28 14.43 10.19
N PHE A 260 4.28 14.39 11.06
CA PHE A 260 4.18 14.78 12.47
C PHE A 260 4.01 16.29 12.67
N PHE A 261 4.79 17.10 11.96
CA PHE A 261 4.79 18.57 12.11
C PHE A 261 3.80 19.30 11.19
N GLY A 262 3.28 18.61 10.16
CA GLY A 262 2.37 19.19 9.17
C GLY A 262 0.91 19.17 9.62
N ASN A 263 0.12 20.10 9.07
CA ASN A 263 -1.33 20.14 9.29
C ASN A 263 -1.99 18.82 8.86
N LYS A 264 -2.66 18.15 9.81
CA LYS A 264 -3.21 16.81 9.64
C LYS A 264 -4.49 16.75 8.83
N HIS A 265 -5.13 17.88 8.48
CA HIS A 265 -6.46 17.92 7.84
C HIS A 265 -6.46 18.38 6.37
N ARG A 266 -5.31 18.44 5.68
CA ARG A 266 -5.28 18.83 4.25
C ARG A 266 -5.18 17.60 3.34
N PHE A 267 -6.23 17.35 2.57
CA PHE A 267 -6.23 16.35 1.51
C PHE A 267 -5.51 16.88 0.27
N TYR A 268 -4.39 16.27 -0.11
CA TYR A 268 -3.69 16.58 -1.36
C TYR A 268 -3.91 15.44 -2.36
N VAL A 269 -4.46 15.77 -3.52
CA VAL A 269 -4.66 14.82 -4.63
C VAL A 269 -3.38 14.78 -5.45
N VAL A 270 -2.76 13.59 -5.51
CA VAL A 270 -1.62 13.36 -6.41
C VAL A 270 -2.13 13.31 -7.85
N MET A 271 -1.74 14.31 -8.63
CA MET A 271 -2.13 14.41 -10.04
C MET A 271 -1.26 13.46 -10.89
N LYS A 272 -1.86 12.36 -11.36
CA LYS A 272 -1.20 11.42 -12.28
C LYS A 272 -1.70 11.55 -13.72
N GLN A 273 -1.84 12.78 -14.22
CA GLN A 273 -2.22 13.02 -15.63
C GLN A 273 -0.99 13.23 -16.50
N LEU A 274 -0.85 12.42 -17.56
CA LEU A 274 0.05 12.74 -18.67
C LEU A 274 -0.55 13.95 -19.40
N LYS A 275 0.21 15.04 -19.57
CA LYS A 275 -0.21 16.14 -20.46
C LYS A 275 -0.48 15.53 -21.84
N LYS A 276 -1.72 15.61 -22.32
CA LYS A 276 -2.03 15.30 -23.72
C LYS A 276 -1.12 16.18 -24.58
N PRO A 277 -0.40 15.64 -25.58
CA PRO A 277 0.29 16.49 -26.53
C PRO A 277 -0.77 17.39 -27.18
N VAL A 278 -0.51 18.69 -27.19
CA VAL A 278 -1.33 19.66 -27.91
C VAL A 278 -1.15 19.31 -29.39
N THR A 279 -2.11 18.60 -29.97
CA THR A 279 -2.27 18.54 -31.41
C THR A 279 -2.74 19.93 -31.85
N VAL A 280 -1.78 20.74 -32.31
CA VAL A 280 -2.04 21.92 -33.14
C VAL A 280 -2.39 21.43 -34.55
#